data_AF-A0A401QPI2-F1
#
_entry.id   AF-A0A401QPI2-F1
#
_cell.length_a   1.000
_cell.length_b   1.000
_cell.length_c   1.000
_cell.angle_alpha   90.00
_cell.angle_beta   90.00
_cell.angle_gamma   90.00
#
_symmetry.space_group_name_H-M   'P 1'
#
loop_
_entity.id
_entity.type
_entity.pdbx_description
1 polymer ?
#
loop_
_entity_poly.entity_id
_entity_poly.type
_entity_poly.pdbx_seq_one_letter_code
_entity_poly.pdbx_strand_id
1 'polypeptide(L)'
;MGVLQCAWMEILILGIVYRSLPYEEELVYAEDYIMDEEHSRLTGLLDLYAAILQLVRKYKKLRVEKEEFVTLKAIALANSGKQTHRDLDQQRFCIARNVTSKQHQLNLGGTRVIREAQ
;
A
#
# COMPACT_ATOMS: atom_id res chain seq x y z
N MET A 1 -2.68 -1.32 24.23
CA MET A 1 -3.70 -1.67 23.21
C MET A 1 -3.79 -0.50 22.24
N GLY A 2 -3.39 -0.61 20.96
CA GLY A 2 -3.46 0.57 20.07
C GLY A 2 -2.84 0.42 18.67
N VAL A 3 -1.97 -0.57 18.46
CA VAL A 3 -1.26 -0.74 17.17
C VAL A 3 -2.19 -1.17 16.03
N LEU A 4 -3.16 -2.03 16.33
CA LEU A 4 -4.18 -2.48 15.38
C LEU A 4 -5.17 -1.38 15.01
N GLN A 5 -5.55 -0.50 15.95
CA GLN A 5 -6.49 0.60 15.68
C GLN A 5 -5.91 1.66 14.72
N CYS A 6 -4.60 1.81 14.67
CA CYS A 6 -3.96 2.77 13.77
C CYS A 6 -3.63 2.18 12.38
N ALA A 7 -3.38 0.86 12.26
CA ALA A 7 -2.91 0.25 11.00
C ALA A 7 -3.93 -0.64 10.28
N TRP A 8 -5.06 -1.00 10.90
CA TRP A 8 -6.01 -1.95 10.30
C TRP A 8 -6.49 -1.51 8.91
N MET A 9 -6.77 -0.23 8.71
CA MET A 9 -7.30 0.27 7.45
C MET A 9 -6.26 0.21 6.32
N GLU A 10 -5.01 0.53 6.61
CA GLU A 10 -3.91 0.41 5.64
C GLU A 10 -3.67 -1.05 5.24
N ILE A 11 -3.75 -1.97 6.21
CA ILE A 11 -3.62 -3.41 5.97
C ILE A 11 -4.78 -3.94 5.10
N LEU A 12 -6.00 -3.46 5.33
CA LEU A 12 -7.17 -3.81 4.52
C LEU A 12 -7.02 -3.29 3.09
N ILE A 13 -6.65 -2.02 2.92
CA ILE A 13 -6.45 -1.40 1.60
C ILE A 13 -5.34 -2.14 0.84
N LEU A 14 -4.21 -2.44 1.49
CA LEU A 14 -3.16 -3.26 0.89
C LEU A 14 -3.70 -4.62 0.42
N GLY A 15 -4.52 -5.28 1.24
CA GLY A 15 -5.21 -6.53 0.87
C GLY A 15 -6.06 -6.40 -0.40
N ILE A 16 -6.89 -5.37 -0.47
CA ILE A 16 -7.75 -5.09 -1.63
C ILE A 16 -6.90 -4.83 -2.87
N VAL A 17 -5.87 -3.99 -2.75
CA VAL A 17 -4.96 -3.65 -3.85
C VAL A 17 -4.32 -4.89 -4.45
N TYR A 18 -3.77 -5.76 -3.60
CA TYR A 18 -3.09 -6.98 -4.04
C TYR A 18 -4.05 -7.96 -4.74
N ARG A 19 -5.26 -8.15 -4.19
CA ARG A 19 -6.29 -8.99 -4.83
C ARG A 19 -6.78 -8.43 -6.17
N SER A 20 -6.73 -7.12 -6.33
CA SER A 20 -7.20 -6.42 -7.54
C SER A 20 -6.13 -6.30 -8.63
N LEU A 21 -4.89 -6.76 -8.39
CA LEU A 21 -3.82 -6.73 -9.39
C LEU A 21 -4.11 -7.46 -10.71
N PRO A 22 -4.86 -8.58 -10.77
CA PRO A 22 -5.17 -9.21 -12.05
C PRO A 22 -6.30 -8.50 -12.82
N TYR A 23 -7.02 -7.56 -12.21
CA TYR A 23 -8.18 -6.86 -12.80
C TYR A 23 -7.79 -5.45 -13.26
N GLU A 24 -8.33 -4.96 -14.38
CA GLU A 24 -7.94 -3.64 -14.93
C GLU A 24 -8.57 -2.45 -14.21
N GLU A 25 -9.89 -2.45 -14.08
CA GLU A 25 -10.68 -1.35 -13.53
C GLU A 25 -11.77 -1.86 -12.60
N GLU A 26 -11.41 -2.85 -11.77
CA GLU A 26 -12.31 -3.43 -10.78
C GLU A 26 -11.56 -3.63 -9.46
N LEU A 27 -12.24 -3.39 -8.34
CA LEU A 27 -11.69 -3.60 -7.01
C LEU A 27 -12.32 -4.83 -6.35
N VAL A 28 -11.48 -5.79 -5.99
CA VAL A 28 -11.88 -7.04 -5.33
C VAL A 28 -11.80 -6.88 -3.81
N TYR A 29 -12.92 -6.46 -3.24
CA TYR A 29 -13.07 -6.30 -1.79
C TYR A 29 -13.12 -7.66 -1.08
N ALA A 30 -13.84 -8.63 -1.64
CA ALA A 30 -13.91 -10.03 -1.16
C ALA A 30 -14.02 -11.01 -2.35
N GLU A 31 -13.99 -12.32 -2.10
CA GLU A 31 -14.09 -13.35 -3.15
C GLU A 31 -15.40 -13.26 -3.95
N ASP A 32 -16.49 -12.85 -3.29
CA ASP A 32 -17.84 -12.69 -3.83
C ASP A 32 -18.23 -11.21 -4.03
N TYR A 33 -17.31 -10.28 -3.77
CA TYR A 33 -17.60 -8.85 -3.82
C TYR A 33 -16.55 -8.07 -4.60
N ILE A 34 -16.89 -7.85 -5.88
CA ILE A 34 -16.14 -7.02 -6.83
C ILE A 34 -16.94 -5.74 -7.04
N MET A 35 -16.28 -4.60 -6.97
CA MET A 35 -16.87 -3.29 -7.17
C MET A 35 -16.24 -2.62 -8.38
N ASP A 36 -17.09 -2.20 -9.32
CA ASP A 36 -16.71 -1.38 -10.46
C ASP A 36 -16.93 0.12 -10.17
N GLU A 37 -16.60 0.96 -11.16
CA GLU A 37 -16.77 2.40 -11.05
C GLU A 37 -18.25 2.81 -10.87
N GLU A 38 -19.18 2.15 -11.54
CA GLU A 38 -20.60 2.48 -11.48
C GLU A 38 -21.21 2.18 -10.10
N HIS A 39 -20.93 1.01 -9.53
CA HIS A 39 -21.31 0.63 -8.18
C HIS A 39 -20.67 1.56 -7.15
N SER A 40 -19.42 1.98 -7.35
CA SER A 40 -18.77 2.95 -6.47
C SER A 40 -19.45 4.33 -6.50
N ARG A 41 -19.93 4.75 -7.68
CA ARG A 41 -20.69 6.00 -7.85
C ARG A 41 -22.05 5.92 -7.17
N LEU A 42 -22.77 4.80 -7.33
CA LEU A 42 -24.09 4.59 -6.71
C LEU A 42 -24.02 4.53 -5.17
N THR A 43 -22.93 4.02 -4.63
CA THR A 43 -22.70 3.93 -3.18
C THR A 43 -22.06 5.19 -2.58
N GLY A 44 -21.69 6.17 -3.40
CA GLY A 44 -21.02 7.40 -2.96
C GLY A 44 -19.56 7.20 -2.54
N LEU A 45 -18.93 6.10 -2.97
CA LEU A 45 -17.55 5.73 -2.64
C LEU A 45 -16.58 5.97 -3.81
N LEU A 46 -16.97 6.75 -4.82
CA LEU A 46 -16.18 6.98 -6.03
C LEU A 46 -14.77 7.52 -5.74
N ASP A 47 -14.63 8.45 -4.80
CA ASP A 47 -13.33 9.01 -4.41
C ASP A 47 -12.39 7.95 -3.79
N LEU A 48 -12.96 7.08 -2.95
CA LEU A 48 -12.22 5.98 -2.34
C LEU A 48 -11.82 4.94 -3.40
N TYR A 49 -12.76 4.59 -4.28
CA TYR A 49 -12.53 3.70 -5.41
C TYR A 49 -11.38 4.21 -6.28
N ALA A 50 -11.41 5.48 -6.69
CA ALA A 50 -10.37 6.09 -7.49
C ALA A 50 -9.01 6.11 -6.77
N ALA A 51 -8.98 6.42 -5.48
CA ALA A 51 -7.74 6.43 -4.69
C ALA A 51 -7.10 5.03 -4.59
N ILE A 52 -7.91 3.99 -4.35
CA ILE A 52 -7.43 2.60 -4.30
C ILE A 52 -6.99 2.13 -5.69
N LEU A 53 -7.74 2.46 -6.75
CA LEU A 53 -7.40 2.08 -8.12
C LEU A 53 -6.08 2.71 -8.58
N GLN A 54 -5.80 3.96 -8.19
CA GLN A 54 -4.49 4.57 -8.40
C GLN A 54 -3.36 3.78 -7.73
N LEU A 55 -3.60 3.24 -6.54
CA LEU A 55 -2.65 2.40 -5.82
C LEU A 55 -2.44 1.06 -6.53
N VAL A 56 -3.51 0.42 -7.03
CA VAL A 56 -3.45 -0.79 -7.87
C VAL A 56 -2.59 -0.55 -9.11
N ARG A 57 -2.85 0.54 -9.85
CA ARG A 57 -2.08 0.92 -11.04
C ARG A 57 -0.59 1.12 -10.72
N LYS A 58 -0.28 1.75 -9.57
CA LYS A 58 1.11 1.91 -9.11
C LYS A 58 1.76 0.56 -8.79
N TYR A 59 1.06 -0.35 -8.12
CA TYR A 59 1.59 -1.67 -7.75
C TYR A 59 1.76 -2.59 -8.96
N LYS A 60 0.83 -2.53 -9.94
CA LYS A 60 0.98 -3.20 -11.24
C LYS A 60 2.25 -2.76 -11.97
N LYS A 61 2.50 -1.45 -12.02
CA LYS A 61 3.71 -0.90 -12.65
C LYS A 61 5.00 -1.36 -11.95
N LEU A 62 4.94 -1.55 -10.63
CA LEU A 62 6.05 -2.04 -9.82
C LEU A 62 6.23 -3.56 -9.90
N ARG A 63 5.29 -4.31 -10.50
CA ARG A 63 5.28 -5.79 -10.54
C ARG A 63 5.48 -6.42 -9.16
N VAL A 64 4.77 -5.90 -8.17
CA VAL A 64 4.93 -6.31 -6.76
C VAL A 64 4.67 -7.82 -6.60
N GLU A 65 5.68 -8.53 -6.10
CA GLU A 65 5.59 -9.96 -5.81
C GLU A 65 4.95 -10.21 -4.43
N LYS A 66 4.56 -11.46 -4.15
CA LYS A 66 3.88 -11.83 -2.90
C LYS A 66 4.76 -11.55 -1.67
N GLU A 67 6.06 -11.75 -1.82
CA GLU A 67 7.10 -11.55 -0.83
C GLU A 67 7.22 -10.08 -0.44
N GLU A 68 7.19 -9.19 -1.44
CA GLU A 68 7.23 -7.74 -1.25
C GLU A 68 5.93 -7.25 -0.59
N PHE A 69 4.79 -7.83 -0.97
CA PHE A 69 3.49 -7.52 -0.38
C PHE A 69 3.42 -7.88 1.11
N VAL A 70 3.85 -9.09 1.49
CA VAL A 70 3.90 -9.52 2.89
C VAL A 70 4.85 -8.64 3.70
N THR A 71 5.98 -8.27 3.10
CA THR A 71 6.94 -7.36 3.72
C THR A 71 6.36 -5.95 3.93
N LEU A 72 5.61 -5.41 2.96
CA LEU A 72 4.89 -4.14 3.10
C LEU A 72 3.86 -4.17 4.23
N LYS A 73 3.12 -5.27 4.39
CA LYS A 73 2.20 -5.47 5.52
C LYS A 73 2.95 -5.50 6.86
N ALA A 74 4.09 -6.19 6.91
CA ALA A 74 4.93 -6.24 8.11
C ALA A 74 5.53 -4.87 8.46
N ILE A 75 5.97 -4.10 7.47
CA ILE A 75 6.46 -2.72 7.65
C ILE A 75 5.34 -1.80 8.15
N ALA A 76 4.13 -1.90 7.58
CA ALA A 76 2.98 -1.11 8.02
C ALA A 76 2.66 -1.39 9.51
N LEU A 77 2.64 -2.65 9.91
CA LEU A 77 2.47 -3.07 11.30
C LEU A 77 3.60 -2.61 12.22
N ALA A 78 4.86 -2.71 11.77
CA ALA A 78 6.02 -2.27 12.55
C ALA A 78 6.05 -0.74 12.74
N ASN A 79 5.54 0.01 11.76
CA ASN A 79 5.52 1.47 11.79
C ASN A 79 4.39 2.02 12.67
N SER A 80 3.26 1.33 12.81
CA SER A 80 2.18 1.79 13.69
C SER A 80 2.49 1.61 15.17
N GLY A 81 3.40 0.70 15.54
CA GLY A 81 3.87 0.54 16.92
C GLY A 81 4.72 1.70 17.43
N LYS A 82 5.42 2.42 16.53
CA LYS A 82 6.32 3.53 16.88
C LYS A 82 5.64 4.89 17.05
N GLN A 83 4.40 5.02 16.59
CA GLN A 83 3.64 6.28 16.68
C GLN A 83 2.90 6.46 18.01
N THR A 84 2.84 5.43 18.86
CA THR A 84 2.13 5.47 20.16
C THR A 84 2.79 6.38 21.22
N HIS A 85 3.92 7.04 20.94
CA HIS A 85 4.61 7.90 21.93
C HIS A 85 4.80 9.38 21.49
N ARG A 86 4.38 9.81 20.30
CA ARG A 86 4.43 11.25 19.98
C ARG A 86 3.25 11.70 19.14
N ASP A 87 2.43 12.50 19.81
CA ASP A 87 1.60 13.57 19.29
C ASP A 87 0.51 13.17 18.28
N LEU A 88 -0.72 13.15 18.80
CA LEU A 88 -1.98 12.86 18.12
C LEU A 88 -2.35 13.87 17.02
N ASP A 89 -1.53 14.89 16.77
CA ASP A 89 -1.87 15.99 15.85
C ASP A 89 -1.24 15.88 14.45
N GLN A 90 -0.39 14.88 14.18
CA GLN A 90 0.25 14.71 12.86
C GLN A 90 -0.30 13.50 12.08
N GLN A 91 -1.61 13.28 12.16
CA GLN A 91 -2.30 12.18 11.48
C GLN A 91 -2.58 12.51 10.00
N ARG A 92 -1.53 12.71 9.19
CA ARG A 92 -1.66 12.79 7.73
C ARG A 92 -0.48 12.11 7.03
N PHE A 93 -0.76 10.92 6.48
CA PHE A 93 -0.10 10.42 5.27
C PHE A 93 1.42 10.18 5.30
N CYS A 94 1.97 9.60 6.37
CA CYS A 94 3.41 9.34 6.44
C CYS A 94 3.88 8.09 5.66
N ILE A 95 3.01 7.11 5.41
CA ILE A 95 3.46 5.81 4.85
C ILE A 95 3.83 5.90 3.37
N ALA A 96 3.05 6.63 2.56
CA ALA A 96 3.37 6.79 1.14
C ALA A 96 4.72 7.49 0.91
N ARG A 97 5.11 8.42 1.80
CA ARG A 97 6.38 9.17 1.68
C ARG A 97 7.60 8.32 2.03
N ASN A 98 7.49 7.47 3.07
CA ASN A 98 8.61 6.65 3.51
C ASN A 98 8.85 5.41 2.64
N VAL A 99 7.79 4.79 2.11
CA VAL A 99 7.94 3.66 1.18
C VAL A 99 8.61 4.12 -0.13
N THR A 100 8.23 5.28 -0.65
CA THR A 100 8.83 5.81 -1.89
C THR A 100 10.28 6.28 -1.68
N SER A 101 10.60 6.90 -0.54
CA SER A 101 12.00 7.29 -0.21
C SER A 101 12.92 6.11 0.04
N LYS A 102 12.45 5.03 0.70
CA LYS A 102 13.28 3.83 0.90
C LYS A 102 13.50 3.03 -0.37
N GLN A 103 12.52 2.97 -1.27
CA GLN A 103 12.71 2.33 -2.59
C GLN A 103 13.71 3.10 -3.46
N HIS A 104 13.77 4.43 -3.36
CA HIS A 104 14.76 5.24 -4.08
C HIS A 104 16.18 5.06 -3.50
N GLN A 105 16.32 4.90 -2.18
CA GLN A 105 17.61 4.58 -1.54
C GLN A 105 18.10 3.15 -1.87
N LEU A 106 17.21 2.16 -1.97
CA LEU A 106 17.58 0.80 -2.36
C LEU A 106 17.99 0.69 -3.84
N ASN A 107 17.35 1.44 -4.74
CA ASN A 107 17.74 1.49 -6.15
C ASN A 107 19.07 2.24 -6.41
N LEU A 108 19.49 3.14 -5.53
CA LEU A 108 20.79 3.83 -5.63
C LEU A 108 21.93 3.05 -4.94
N GLY A 109 21.62 2.13 -4.01
CA GLY A 109 22.59 1.26 -3.34
C GLY A 109 22.93 -0.02 -4.11
N GLY A 110 22.01 -0.52 -4.96
CA GLY A 110 22.20 -1.75 -5.73
C GLY A 110 23.20 -1.67 -6.89
N THR A 111 23.51 -0.47 -7.39
CA THR A 111 24.39 -0.30 -8.56
C THR A 111 25.87 -0.20 -8.20
N ARG A 112 26.23 -0.13 -6.90
CA ARG A 112 27.63 0.07 -6.49
C ARG A 112 28.39 -1.23 -6.21
N VAL A 113 27.71 -2.36 -6.02
CA VAL A 113 28.36 -3.63 -5.63
C VAL A 113 28.82 -4.47 -6.84
N ILE A 114 28.46 -4.12 -8.08
CA ILE A 114 28.85 -4.87 -9.30
C ILE A 114 29.95 -4.15 -10.12
N ARG A 115 30.67 -3.17 -9.55
CA ARG A 115 31.79 -2.49 -10.24
C ARG A 115 33.13 -2.48 -9.49
N GLU A 116 33.29 -3.34 -8.48
CA GLU A 116 34.59 -3.57 -7.80
C GLU A 116 35.04 -5.04 -7.89
N ALA A 117 34.66 -5.73 -8.97
CA ALA A 117 35.11 -7.09 -9.27
C ALA A 117 35.52 -7.29 -10.74
N GLN A 118 36.12 -6.25 -11.35
CA GLN A 118 36.96 -6.37 -12.55
C GLN A 118 38.16 -5.43 -12.43
#